data_AF-A0A3C0A3T3-F1
#
_entry.id   AF-A0A3C0A3T3-F1
#
_cell.length_a   1.000
_cell.length_b   1.000
_cell.length_c   1.000
_cell.angle_alpha   90.00
_cell.angle_beta   90.00
_cell.angle_gamma   90.00
#
_symmetry.space_group_name_H-M   'P 1'
#
loop_
_entity.id
_entity.type
_entity.pdbx_description
1 polymer ?
#
loop_
_entity_poly.entity_id
_entity_poly.type
_entity_poly.pdbx_seq_one_letter_code
_entity_poly.pdbx_strand_id
1 'polypeptide(L)'
;MPLYSGASEGQAGISLNYPGLGIRYLFSDRFSLELKGQSETDILAAGLRGYYYFSRSHNCFLFTGLEGDYISFSGRQSSGAGFAAGVFAGLEYFLAKSLSLQADFGPAYIALSDKNGPESVSGLEYVVNFGLNYYF
;
A
#
# COMPACT_ATOMS: atom_id res chain seq x y z
N MET A 1 -25.96 0.85 -16.93
CA MET A 1 -25.77 2.27 -16.54
C MET A 1 -24.39 2.39 -15.92
N PRO A 2 -23.44 3.20 -16.42
CA PRO A 2 -22.16 3.37 -15.76
C PRO A 2 -22.37 4.35 -14.60
N LEU A 3 -22.64 3.81 -13.41
CA LEU A 3 -22.82 4.58 -12.19
C LEU A 3 -21.43 4.88 -11.61
N TYR A 4 -20.93 6.08 -11.90
CA TYR A 4 -19.93 6.83 -11.15
C TYR A 4 -18.81 6.01 -10.47
N SER A 5 -17.85 5.54 -11.26
CA SER A 5 -16.46 5.43 -10.84
C SER A 5 -15.59 5.81 -12.03
N GLY A 6 -14.76 6.84 -11.89
CA GLY A 6 -13.86 7.22 -12.98
C GLY A 6 -12.64 6.32 -13.09
N ALA A 7 -12.39 5.45 -12.09
CA ALA A 7 -11.40 4.38 -12.10
C ALA A 7 -11.89 3.17 -12.92
N SER A 8 -11.34 2.95 -14.11
CA SER A 8 -11.61 1.86 -15.03
C SER A 8 -10.32 1.11 -15.39
N GLU A 9 -10.47 -0.07 -15.99
CA GLU A 9 -9.36 -0.79 -16.64
C GLU A 9 -8.49 0.15 -17.50
N GLY A 10 -7.18 -0.05 -17.42
CA GLY A 10 -6.17 0.66 -18.19
C GLY A 10 -5.70 1.99 -17.59
N GLN A 11 -6.31 2.45 -16.50
CA GLN A 11 -5.93 3.72 -15.88
C GLN A 11 -4.76 3.59 -14.91
N ALA A 12 -3.98 4.66 -14.86
CA ALA A 12 -2.95 4.88 -13.86
C ALA A 12 -3.42 5.90 -12.82
N GLY A 13 -2.84 5.85 -11.63
CA GLY A 13 -3.08 6.83 -10.59
C GLY A 13 -1.87 7.02 -9.70
N ILE A 14 -1.88 8.13 -8.96
CA ILE A 14 -0.93 8.41 -7.90
C ILE A 14 -1.65 8.27 -6.57
N SER A 15 -1.00 7.61 -5.61
CA SER A 15 -1.46 7.44 -4.23
C SER A 15 -0.59 8.27 -3.31
N LEU A 16 -1.20 9.03 -2.42
CA LEU A 16 -0.54 9.65 -1.26
C LEU A 16 -0.89 8.80 -0.05
N ASN A 17 0.08 8.09 0.51
CA ASN A 17 -0.04 7.24 1.70
C ASN A 17 0.96 7.72 2.73
N TYR A 18 0.60 8.65 3.63
CA TYR A 18 1.54 9.28 4.55
C TYR A 18 2.32 8.24 5.41
N PRO A 19 3.67 8.30 5.48
CA PRO A 19 4.60 9.27 4.89
C PRO A 19 5.22 8.78 3.55
N GLY A 20 4.42 8.59 2.52
CA GLY A 20 4.90 8.10 1.23
C GLY A 20 3.94 8.27 0.07
N LEU A 21 4.41 7.76 -1.06
CA LEU A 21 3.81 7.94 -2.37
C LEU A 21 3.72 6.59 -3.07
N GLY A 22 2.70 6.43 -3.91
CA GLY A 22 2.50 5.25 -4.72
C GLY A 22 2.11 5.60 -6.14
N ILE A 23 2.46 4.72 -7.07
CA ILE A 23 1.96 4.72 -8.44
C ILE A 23 1.12 3.46 -8.60
N ARG A 24 -0.14 3.63 -8.94
CA ARG A 24 -1.13 2.55 -9.09
C ARG A 24 -1.49 2.37 -10.56
N TYR A 25 -1.70 1.14 -10.98
CA TYR A 25 -2.22 0.80 -12.30
C TYR A 25 -3.37 -0.21 -12.18
N LEU A 26 -4.48 0.07 -12.85
CA LEU A 26 -5.66 -0.80 -12.89
C LEU A 26 -5.58 -1.72 -14.11
N PHE A 27 -5.20 -2.97 -13.90
CA PHE A 27 -5.16 -3.98 -14.98
C PHE A 27 -6.55 -4.41 -15.44
N SER A 28 -7.55 -4.30 -14.57
CA SER A 28 -8.93 -4.66 -14.88
C SER A 28 -9.89 -3.99 -13.90
N ASP A 29 -11.17 -4.26 -14.06
CA ASP A 29 -12.18 -3.84 -13.09
C ASP A 29 -12.09 -4.53 -11.72
N ARG A 30 -11.22 -5.52 -11.55
CA ARG A 30 -11.05 -6.22 -10.27
C ARG A 30 -9.64 -6.20 -9.72
N PHE A 31 -8.64 -5.96 -10.55
CA PHE A 31 -7.25 -6.05 -10.16
C PHE A 31 -6.51 -4.74 -10.39
N SER A 32 -5.77 -4.29 -9.37
CA SER A 32 -4.80 -3.20 -9.51
C SER A 32 -3.50 -3.57 -8.81
N LEU A 33 -2.43 -2.90 -9.20
CA LEU A 33 -1.11 -3.03 -8.59
C LEU A 33 -0.58 -1.64 -8.30
N GLU A 34 0.10 -1.49 -7.18
CA GLU A 34 0.71 -0.23 -6.77
C GLU A 34 2.16 -0.46 -6.38
N LEU A 35 3.05 0.35 -6.92
CA LEU A 35 4.42 0.50 -6.46
C LEU A 35 4.45 1.63 -5.44
N LYS A 36 4.93 1.35 -4.22
CA LYS A 36 5.01 2.33 -3.13
C LYS A 36 6.44 2.59 -2.70
N GLY A 37 6.67 3.83 -2.28
CA GLY A 37 7.85 4.24 -1.55
C GLY A 37 7.44 5.10 -0.35
N GLN A 38 7.96 4.76 0.82
CA GLN A 38 7.80 5.50 2.06
C GLN A 38 9.17 5.85 2.62
N SER A 39 9.30 7.06 3.14
CA SER A 39 10.55 7.51 3.77
C SER A 39 10.20 8.25 5.04
N GLU A 40 10.76 7.79 6.14
CA GLU A 40 10.74 8.43 7.44
C GLU A 40 12.18 8.62 7.91
N THR A 41 12.40 9.37 8.98
CA THR A 41 13.77 9.59 9.51
C THR A 41 14.50 8.24 9.69
N ASP A 42 15.61 8.07 8.99
CA ASP A 42 16.47 6.88 9.00
C ASP A 42 15.84 5.57 8.50
N ILE A 43 14.62 5.59 7.92
CA ILE A 43 13.92 4.41 7.42
C ILE A 43 13.40 4.66 6.00
N LEU A 44 13.73 3.75 5.08
CA LEU A 44 13.21 3.70 3.73
C LEU A 44 12.48 2.37 3.53
N ALA A 45 11.23 2.43 3.07
CA ALA A 45 10.47 1.26 2.64
C ALA A 45 10.03 1.42 1.19
N ALA A 46 10.21 0.37 0.39
CA ALA A 46 9.75 0.34 -0.99
C ALA A 46 9.20 -1.04 -1.33
N GLY A 47 8.07 -1.09 -2.01
CA GLY A 47 7.37 -2.34 -2.22
C GLY A 47 6.21 -2.29 -3.17
N LEU A 48 5.51 -3.41 -3.27
CA LEU A 48 4.39 -3.62 -4.17
C LEU A 48 3.15 -4.03 -3.39
N ARG A 49 2.01 -3.49 -3.80
CA ARG A 49 0.68 -3.87 -3.31
C ARG A 49 -0.19 -4.34 -4.46
N GLY A 50 -0.70 -5.57 -4.37
CA GLY A 50 -1.71 -6.10 -5.28
C GLY A 50 -3.09 -6.01 -4.64
N TYR A 51 -4.08 -5.52 -5.39
CA TYR A 51 -5.44 -5.34 -4.91
C TYR A 51 -6.42 -6.22 -5.71
N TYR A 52 -7.40 -6.75 -5.00
CA TYR A 52 -8.58 -7.42 -5.53
C TYR A 52 -9.84 -6.73 -5.02
N TYR A 53 -10.63 -6.16 -5.93
CA TYR A 53 -11.89 -5.46 -5.62
C TYR A 53 -13.08 -6.44 -5.69
N PHE A 54 -13.78 -6.63 -4.57
CA PHE A 54 -14.94 -7.53 -4.47
C PHE A 54 -16.19 -6.94 -5.12
N SER A 55 -16.43 -5.66 -4.85
CA SER A 55 -17.60 -4.94 -5.35
C SER A 55 -17.25 -3.48 -5.57
N ARG A 56 -17.55 -2.98 -6.77
CA ARG A 56 -17.50 -1.55 -7.12
C ARG A 56 -18.90 -0.97 -7.04
N SER A 57 -19.44 -0.89 -5.81
CA SER A 57 -20.80 -0.40 -5.59
C SER A 57 -20.78 1.11 -5.44
N HIS A 58 -21.33 1.83 -6.43
CA HIS A 58 -21.37 3.29 -6.43
C HIS A 58 -19.98 3.88 -6.15
N ASN A 59 -19.89 4.79 -5.18
CA ASN A 59 -18.65 5.45 -4.80
C ASN A 59 -17.82 4.65 -3.78
N CYS A 60 -18.22 3.45 -3.37
CA CYS A 60 -17.55 2.69 -2.30
C CYS A 60 -17.07 1.32 -2.80
N PHE A 61 -15.75 1.15 -2.79
CA PHE A 61 -15.06 0.00 -3.36
C PHE A 61 -14.45 -0.82 -2.24
N LEU A 62 -14.95 -2.03 -2.02
CA LEU A 62 -14.36 -2.95 -1.05
C LEU A 62 -13.27 -3.77 -1.72
N PHE A 63 -12.12 -3.89 -1.07
CA PHE A 63 -10.99 -4.64 -1.59
C PHE A 63 -10.27 -5.46 -0.52
N THR A 64 -9.52 -6.45 -0.98
CA THR A 64 -8.45 -7.10 -0.23
C THR A 64 -7.17 -7.03 -1.04
N GLY A 65 -6.03 -7.29 -0.43
CA GLY A 65 -4.77 -7.31 -1.14
C GLY A 65 -3.63 -7.97 -0.39
N LEU A 66 -2.51 -8.05 -1.09
CA LEU A 66 -1.23 -8.53 -0.60
C LEU A 66 -0.21 -7.40 -0.74
N GLU A 67 0.66 -7.25 0.25
CA GLU A 67 1.74 -6.26 0.29
C GLU A 67 3.07 -6.96 0.53
N GLY A 68 4.11 -6.48 -0.13
CA GLY A 68 5.48 -6.93 0.06
C GLY A 68 6.42 -5.75 -0.09
N ASP A 69 7.15 -5.44 0.97
CA ASP A 69 8.05 -4.31 1.07
C ASP A 69 9.47 -4.75 1.42
N TYR A 70 10.45 -4.10 0.82
CA TYR A 70 11.82 -4.09 1.29
C TYR A 70 12.02 -2.88 2.20
N ILE A 71 12.57 -3.12 3.39
CA ILE A 71 12.82 -2.09 4.40
C ILE A 71 14.32 -1.97 4.58
N SER A 72 14.82 -0.73 4.57
CA SER A 72 16.20 -0.38 4.90
C SER A 72 16.19 0.67 6.00
N PHE A 73 17.01 0.49 7.02
CA PHE A 73 17.15 1.46 8.11
C PHE A 73 18.61 1.78 8.41
N SER A 74 18.89 3.02 8.79
CA SER A 74 20.24 3.49 9.06
C SER A 74 20.27 4.47 10.23
N GLY A 75 20.16 3.94 11.45
CA GLY A 75 20.29 4.72 12.68
C GLY A 75 21.75 4.90 13.13
N ARG A 76 21.95 5.71 14.17
CA ARG A 76 23.29 5.98 14.74
C ARG A 76 23.99 4.78 15.37
N GLN A 77 23.22 3.81 15.88
CA GLN A 77 23.74 2.62 16.58
C GLN A 77 23.50 1.30 15.84
N SER A 78 22.52 1.28 14.94
CA SER A 78 22.06 0.07 14.25
C SER A 78 21.64 0.44 12.83
N SER A 79 22.05 -0.38 11.86
CA SER A 79 21.69 -0.23 10.46
C SER A 79 21.50 -1.60 9.84
N GLY A 80 20.56 -1.72 8.92
CA GLY A 80 20.17 -3.03 8.45
C GLY A 80 19.06 -2.96 7.42
N ALA A 81 18.56 -4.14 7.10
CA ALA A 81 17.51 -4.29 6.12
C ALA A 81 16.68 -5.53 6.39
N GLY A 82 15.57 -5.63 5.66
CA GLY A 82 14.70 -6.78 5.74
C GLY A 82 13.47 -6.61 4.87
N PHE A 83 12.46 -7.39 5.19
CA PHE A 83 11.24 -7.46 4.40
C PHE A 83 10.02 -7.37 5.32
N ALA A 84 8.96 -6.76 4.80
CA ALA A 84 7.62 -6.91 5.33
C ALA A 84 6.75 -7.57 4.26
N ALA A 85 5.87 -8.47 4.68
CA ALA A 85 4.88 -9.07 3.81
C ALA A 85 3.56 -9.20 4.58
N GLY A 86 2.45 -8.84 3.95
CA GLY A 86 1.18 -8.75 4.64
C GLY A 86 -0.01 -9.02 3.74
N VAL A 87 -1.14 -9.24 4.40
CA VAL A 87 -2.46 -9.26 3.76
C VAL A 87 -3.27 -8.14 4.36
N PHE A 88 -4.14 -7.52 3.56
CA PHE A 88 -4.97 -6.43 4.05
C PHE A 88 -6.37 -6.47 3.44
N ALA A 89 -7.30 -5.82 4.11
CA ALA A 89 -8.63 -5.54 3.59
C ALA A 89 -8.98 -4.09 3.86
N GLY A 90 -9.75 -3.49 2.97
CA GLY A 90 -10.03 -2.08 3.04
C GLY A 90 -11.18 -1.62 2.17
N LEU A 91 -11.36 -0.32 2.19
CA LEU A 91 -12.34 0.40 1.41
C LEU A 91 -11.68 1.59 0.70
N GLU A 92 -12.16 1.88 -0.49
CA GLU A 92 -11.82 3.06 -1.27
C GLU A 92 -13.11 3.80 -1.61
N TYR A 93 -13.20 5.06 -1.18
CA TYR A 93 -14.36 5.92 -1.35
C TYR A 93 -14.06 7.04 -2.36
N PHE A 94 -14.73 7.02 -3.50
CA PHE A 94 -14.58 8.01 -4.57
C PHE A 94 -15.33 9.30 -4.25
N LEU A 95 -14.56 10.37 -3.99
CA LEU A 95 -15.08 11.73 -3.82
C LEU A 95 -15.45 12.36 -5.16
N ALA A 96 -14.72 12.00 -6.22
CA ALA A 96 -14.95 12.41 -7.59
C ALA A 96 -14.58 11.27 -8.54
N LYS A 97 -14.75 11.45 -9.86
CA LYS A 97 -14.37 10.44 -10.85
C LYS A 97 -12.89 10.06 -10.75
N SER A 98 -12.01 11.05 -10.54
CA SER A 98 -10.57 10.87 -10.46
C SER A 98 -10.01 10.89 -9.03
N LEU A 99 -10.80 11.17 -7.99
CA LEU A 99 -10.30 11.37 -6.63
C LEU A 99 -10.97 10.42 -5.65
N SER A 100 -10.19 9.71 -4.85
CA SER A 100 -10.71 8.81 -3.81
C SER A 100 -9.89 8.85 -2.52
N LEU A 101 -10.56 8.50 -1.42
CA LEU A 101 -9.97 8.25 -0.12
C LEU A 101 -9.91 6.75 0.11
N GLN A 102 -8.84 6.26 0.71
CA GLN A 102 -8.63 4.86 1.01
C GLN A 102 -8.36 4.66 2.50
N ALA A 103 -8.90 3.59 3.05
CA ALA A 103 -8.52 3.07 4.36
C ALA A 103 -8.38 1.56 4.28
N ASP A 104 -7.29 1.01 4.78
CA ASP A 104 -7.07 -0.43 4.87
C ASP A 104 -6.39 -0.84 6.17
N PHE A 105 -6.61 -2.10 6.55
CA PHE A 105 -6.06 -2.71 7.75
C PHE A 105 -5.68 -4.16 7.49
N GLY A 106 -4.60 -4.61 8.10
CA GLY A 106 -4.25 -6.02 8.08
C GLY A 106 -2.97 -6.36 8.82
N PRO A 107 -2.73 -7.67 9.04
CA PRO A 107 -1.49 -8.15 9.61
C PRO A 107 -0.36 -8.12 8.57
N ALA A 108 0.81 -7.69 9.00
CA ALA A 108 2.06 -7.75 8.27
C ALA A 108 3.10 -8.51 9.11
N TYR A 109 3.76 -9.49 8.50
CA TYR A 109 4.94 -10.09 9.07
C TYR A 109 6.16 -9.26 8.67
N ILE A 110 6.89 -8.77 9.66
CA ILE A 110 8.09 -7.96 9.48
C ILE A 110 9.28 -8.80 9.94
N ALA A 111 10.35 -8.82 9.15
CA ALA A 111 11.62 -9.45 9.51
C ALA A 111 12.77 -8.52 9.14
N LEU A 112 13.51 -8.06 10.15
CA LEU A 112 14.64 -7.15 10.03
C LEU A 112 15.90 -7.80 10.60
N SER A 113 17.04 -7.56 9.95
CA SER A 113 18.36 -7.98 10.43
C SER A 113 19.27 -6.77 10.53
N ASP A 114 19.98 -6.65 11.66
CA ASP A 114 21.09 -5.72 11.78
C ASP A 114 22.26 -6.19 10.91
N LYS A 115 22.97 -5.26 10.30
CA LYS A 115 24.18 -5.51 9.52
C LYS A 115 25.43 -5.61 10.40
N ASN A 116 25.42 -4.95 11.56
CA ASN A 116 26.58 -4.80 12.44
C ASN A 116 26.54 -5.73 13.68
N GLY A 117 25.50 -6.55 13.82
CA GLY A 117 25.35 -7.48 14.94
C GLY A 117 24.51 -8.73 14.58
N PRO A 118 24.43 -9.72 15.47
CA PRO A 118 23.61 -10.92 15.28
C PRO A 118 22.11 -10.67 15.54
N GLU A 119 21.75 -9.44 15.92
CA GLU A 119 20.39 -9.07 16.30
C GLU A 119 19.47 -9.14 15.08
N SER A 120 18.40 -9.92 15.23
CA SER A 120 17.30 -10.01 14.27
C SER A 120 15.99 -9.89 15.01
N VAL A 121 15.06 -9.13 14.43
CA VAL A 121 13.72 -8.96 14.97
C VAL A 121 12.75 -9.41 13.91
N SER A 122 11.85 -10.32 14.28
CA SER A 122 10.71 -10.64 13.46
C SER A 122 9.44 -10.77 14.27
N GLY A 123 8.32 -10.40 13.65
CA GLY A 123 7.05 -10.32 14.35
C GLY A 123 5.89 -10.07 13.41
N LEU A 124 4.69 -10.36 13.90
CA LEU A 124 3.46 -10.01 13.24
C LEU A 124 2.95 -8.71 13.86
N GLU A 125 2.82 -7.69 13.02
CA GLU A 125 2.33 -6.37 13.37
C GLU A 125 1.02 -6.10 12.65
N TYR A 126 0.18 -5.23 13.21
CA TYR A 126 -1.04 -4.78 12.55
C TYR A 126 -0.85 -3.37 12.01
N VAL A 127 -1.12 -3.20 10.72
CA VAL A 127 -0.94 -1.93 10.01
C VAL A 127 -2.30 -1.37 9.64
N VAL A 128 -2.47 -0.07 9.85
CA VAL A 128 -3.59 0.72 9.33
C VAL A 128 -3.01 1.75 8.35
N ASN A 129 -3.52 1.79 7.13
CA ASN A 129 -3.13 2.79 6.14
C ASN A 129 -4.31 3.68 5.77
N PHE A 130 -4.01 4.95 5.54
CA PHE A 130 -4.92 5.91 4.93
C PHE A 130 -4.27 6.49 3.69
N GLY A 131 -5.06 6.61 2.62
CA GLY A 131 -4.58 7.04 1.32
C GLY A 131 -5.49 8.06 0.66
N LEU A 132 -4.90 8.92 -0.17
CA LEU A 132 -5.60 9.74 -1.16
C LEU A 132 -5.11 9.34 -2.55
N ASN A 133 -6.02 8.87 -3.41
CA ASN A 133 -5.65 8.44 -4.77
C ASN A 133 -6.22 9.41 -5.82
N TYR A 134 -5.38 9.78 -6.79
CA TYR A 134 -5.77 10.52 -7.98
C TYR A 134 -5.56 9.67 -9.23
N TYR A 135 -6.61 9.44 -10.01
CA TYR A 135 -6.63 8.62 -11.23
C TYR A 135 -6.72 9.50 -12.49
N PHE A 136 -5.98 9.12 -13.54
CA PHE A 136 -5.92 9.84 -14.82
C PHE A 136 -6.86 9.26 -15.87
#